data_AF-A0A426TQQ6-F1
#
_entry.id   AF-A0A426TQQ6-F1
#
_cell.length_a   1.000
_cell.length_b   1.000
_cell.length_c   1.000
_cell.angle_alpha   90.00
_cell.angle_beta   90.00
_cell.angle_gamma   90.00
#
_symmetry.space_group_name_H-M   'P 1'
#
loop_
_entity.id
_entity.type
_entity.pdbx_description
1 polymer ?
#
loop_
_entity_poly.entity_id
_entity_poly.type
_entity_poly.pdbx_seq_one_letter_code
_entity_poly.pdbx_strand_id
1 'polypeptide(L)'
;PDEAGPDWFRDSVGMVLPAGDPALPPVIRRWGIGHVCLPASLPPGTPEFTALLTGARDQGLHVLAELTPPDEHTPHAELLGRARDLLEEPVDGLRLTGDTDDWPPPLLGRLRHLLAAYPRATVITTGTAPFGAGHVRLGPPPDPGTDVDTEPGTAVDLRPGTTVDAPSEPHAAPTSRPYRGWALPDGLPYPRAALLLALPGCHEVPAAALFAPGQEPSPLRPLLAARAGQLALRHGRVERVPTGIAGVAGIRRDHAGQTVLCVTSTVGVPVTARV
;
A
#
# COMPACT_ATOMS: atom_id res chain seq x y z
N PRO A 1 14.49 -2.18 -14.18
CA PRO A 1 14.37 -0.87 -13.51
C PRO A 1 13.24 -0.08 -14.15
N ASP A 2 12.04 -0.27 -13.63
CA ASP A 2 10.83 0.50 -13.93
C ASP A 2 9.88 0.22 -12.76
N GLU A 3 10.12 0.87 -11.64
CA GLU A 3 9.23 0.76 -10.48
C GLU A 3 8.84 2.19 -10.12
N ALA A 4 7.58 2.54 -10.39
CA ALA A 4 7.03 3.85 -10.07
C ALA A 4 7.17 4.10 -8.55
N GLY A 5 7.61 5.31 -8.19
CA GLY A 5 7.79 5.73 -6.79
C GLY A 5 9.20 5.51 -6.22
N PRO A 6 9.48 6.08 -5.03
CA PRO A 6 10.82 6.06 -4.43
C PRO A 6 11.16 4.71 -3.79
N ASP A 7 12.45 4.36 -3.77
CA ASP A 7 12.95 3.08 -3.24
C ASP A 7 12.50 2.83 -1.78
N TRP A 8 12.48 3.88 -0.96
CA TRP A 8 12.07 3.76 0.45
C TRP A 8 10.61 3.30 0.61
N PHE A 9 9.74 3.61 -0.35
CA PHE A 9 8.33 3.22 -0.29
C PHE A 9 8.14 1.76 -0.70
N ARG A 10 8.90 1.29 -1.69
CA ARG A 10 8.80 -0.08 -2.23
C ARG A 10 9.12 -1.14 -1.18
N ASP A 11 10.05 -0.82 -0.28
CA ASP A 11 10.55 -1.75 0.73
C ASP A 11 9.88 -1.57 2.09
N SER A 12 8.97 -0.60 2.24
CA SER A 12 8.35 -0.29 3.52
C SER A 12 6.84 -0.47 3.50
N VAL A 13 6.33 -0.82 4.69
CA VAL A 13 4.92 -0.66 5.05
C VAL A 13 4.82 0.61 5.88
N GLY A 14 3.83 1.44 5.60
CA GLY A 14 3.51 2.62 6.37
C GLY A 14 2.28 2.45 7.21
N MET A 15 2.06 3.43 8.07
CA MET A 15 0.87 3.51 8.90
C MET A 15 0.13 4.83 8.65
N VAL A 16 -1.17 4.74 8.43
CA VAL A 16 -2.04 5.92 8.35
C VAL A 16 -2.55 6.24 9.75
N LEU A 17 -2.23 7.45 10.25
CA LEU A 17 -2.69 7.91 11.56
C LEU A 17 -4.19 8.27 11.53
N PRO A 18 -4.91 8.07 12.64
CA PRO A 18 -6.32 8.41 12.71
C PRO A 18 -6.51 9.94 12.72
N ALA A 19 -7.61 10.43 12.12
CA ALA A 19 -7.88 11.86 12.03
C ALA A 19 -8.26 12.53 13.36
N GLY A 20 -8.89 11.79 14.29
CA GLY A 20 -9.46 12.37 15.52
C GLY A 20 -8.46 12.57 16.67
N ASP A 21 -7.51 11.65 16.84
CA ASP A 21 -6.47 11.72 17.88
C ASP A 21 -5.16 11.12 17.34
N PRO A 22 -4.47 11.84 16.45
CA PRO A 22 -3.26 11.35 15.83
C PRO A 22 -2.11 11.34 16.85
N ALA A 23 -1.72 10.13 17.26
CA ALA A 23 -0.56 9.93 18.12
C ALA A 23 0.46 9.00 17.44
N LEU A 24 1.74 9.41 17.46
CA LEU A 24 2.82 8.56 16.97
C LEU A 24 3.25 7.57 18.06
N PRO A 25 3.12 6.26 17.82
CA PRO A 25 3.56 5.25 18.77
C PRO A 25 5.09 5.28 18.94
N PRO A 26 5.61 5.07 20.15
CA PRO A 26 7.04 4.99 20.35
C PRO A 26 7.58 3.70 19.72
N VAL A 27 8.76 3.79 19.11
CA VAL A 27 9.51 2.65 18.60
C VAL A 27 8.79 1.90 17.46
N ILE A 28 7.94 2.59 16.70
CA ILE A 28 7.13 2.02 15.62
C ILE A 28 7.97 1.35 14.51
N ARG A 29 9.21 1.83 14.31
CA ARG A 29 10.21 1.20 13.42
C ARG A 29 10.48 -0.27 13.75
N ARG A 30 10.42 -0.69 15.02
CA ARG A 30 10.64 -2.09 15.42
C ARG A 30 9.56 -3.02 14.88
N TRP A 31 8.40 -2.49 14.50
CA TRP A 31 7.33 -3.25 13.88
C TRP A 31 7.49 -3.33 12.35
N GLY A 32 8.57 -2.79 11.78
CA GLY A 32 8.78 -2.79 10.35
C GLY A 32 8.07 -1.65 9.59
N ILE A 33 7.47 -0.69 10.31
CA ILE A 33 6.87 0.49 9.70
C ILE A 33 7.97 1.45 9.25
N GLY A 34 7.97 1.83 7.98
CA GLY A 34 8.97 2.72 7.40
C GLY A 34 8.51 4.13 7.09
N HIS A 35 7.20 4.36 7.07
CA HIS A 35 6.63 5.69 6.86
C HIS A 35 5.33 5.88 7.63
N VAL A 36 4.94 7.13 7.84
CA VAL A 36 3.65 7.48 8.46
C VAL A 36 2.91 8.47 7.57
N CYS A 37 1.60 8.39 7.55
CA CYS A 37 0.77 9.43 6.94
C CYS A 37 0.10 10.25 8.05
N LEU A 38 0.39 11.55 8.07
CA LEU A 38 -0.29 12.52 8.93
C LEU A 38 -1.67 12.84 8.34
N PRO A 39 -2.75 12.87 9.15
CA PRO A 39 -4.10 13.03 8.64
C PRO A 39 -4.37 14.46 8.17
N ALA A 40 -5.33 14.61 7.23
CA ALA A 40 -5.75 15.90 6.70
C ALA A 40 -6.50 16.77 7.72
N SER A 41 -6.77 16.28 8.93
CA SER A 41 -7.28 17.09 10.03
C SER A 41 -6.21 17.98 10.66
N LEU A 42 -4.91 17.72 10.41
CA LEU A 42 -3.80 18.52 10.94
C LEU A 42 -3.31 19.55 9.91
N PRO A 43 -3.48 20.86 10.16
CA PRO A 43 -2.93 21.88 9.28
C PRO A 43 -1.40 21.99 9.39
N PRO A 44 -0.67 22.28 8.29
CA PRO A 44 0.75 22.59 8.33
C PRO A 44 1.05 23.78 9.25
N GLY A 45 2.27 23.86 9.79
CA GLY A 45 2.71 24.93 10.69
C GLY A 45 2.09 24.94 12.09
N THR A 46 1.13 24.05 12.39
CA THR A 46 0.58 23.92 13.76
C THR A 46 1.60 23.24 14.69
N PRO A 47 1.57 23.54 16.01
CA PRO A 47 2.43 22.87 16.98
C PRO A 47 2.27 21.35 16.97
N GLU A 48 1.03 20.87 16.82
CA GLU A 48 0.70 19.45 16.79
C GLU A 48 1.29 18.76 15.55
N PHE A 49 1.11 19.36 14.37
CA PHE A 49 1.72 18.88 13.13
C PHE A 49 3.25 18.84 13.25
N THR A 50 3.85 19.92 13.74
CA THR A 50 5.31 20.04 13.91
C THR A 50 5.86 18.99 14.88
N ALA A 51 5.15 18.73 15.98
CA ALA A 51 5.53 17.72 16.97
C ALA A 51 5.49 16.30 16.39
N LEU A 52 4.43 15.95 15.65
CA LEU A 52 4.31 14.65 15.00
C LEU A 52 5.34 14.46 13.88
N LEU A 53 5.56 15.49 13.06
CA LEU A 53 6.57 15.48 12.01
C LEU A 53 7.98 15.28 12.60
N THR A 54 8.33 16.06 13.63
CA THR A 54 9.62 15.93 14.32
C THR A 54 9.77 14.54 14.95
N GLY A 55 8.76 14.09 15.70
CA GLY A 55 8.78 12.77 16.34
C GLY A 55 8.88 11.61 15.35
N ALA A 56 8.26 11.72 14.17
CA ALA A 56 8.36 10.72 13.11
C ALA A 56 9.78 10.67 12.53
N ARG A 57 10.38 11.84 12.27
CA ARG A 57 11.75 11.96 11.76
C ARG A 57 12.80 11.50 12.77
N ASP A 58 12.61 11.78 14.07
CA ASP A 58 13.48 11.31 15.15
C ASP A 58 13.47 9.77 15.26
N GLN A 59 12.35 9.14 14.93
CA GLN A 59 12.25 7.70 14.77
C GLN A 59 12.75 7.20 13.41
N GLY A 60 13.29 8.08 12.57
CA GLY A 60 13.82 7.79 11.25
C GLY A 60 12.76 7.39 10.23
N LEU A 61 11.50 7.79 10.39
CA LEU A 61 10.39 7.48 9.47
C LEU A 61 10.33 8.48 8.32
N HIS A 62 9.90 8.03 7.14
CA HIS A 62 9.40 8.95 6.12
C HIS A 62 8.00 9.44 6.51
N VAL A 63 7.65 10.65 6.09
CA VAL A 63 6.40 11.30 6.46
C VAL A 63 5.66 11.74 5.21
N LEU A 64 4.43 11.26 5.08
CA LEU A 64 3.47 11.73 4.09
C LEU A 64 2.43 12.60 4.79
N ALA A 65 1.90 13.59 4.08
CA ALA A 65 0.77 14.36 4.55
C ALA A 65 -0.47 14.06 3.70
N GLU A 66 -1.59 13.87 4.38
CA GLU A 66 -2.84 13.56 3.72
C GLU A 66 -3.54 14.82 3.19
N LEU A 67 -4.12 14.70 2.00
CA LEU A 67 -5.02 15.67 1.40
C LEU A 67 -6.34 14.97 1.09
N THR A 68 -7.42 15.54 1.63
CA THR A 68 -8.79 15.10 1.37
C THR A 68 -9.37 15.82 0.15
N PRO A 69 -10.29 15.18 -0.59
CA PRO A 69 -11.01 15.86 -1.65
C PRO A 69 -11.73 17.09 -1.07
N PRO A 70 -11.82 18.20 -1.82
CA PRO A 70 -12.60 19.34 -1.38
C PRO A 70 -14.08 18.96 -1.37
N ASP A 71 -14.86 19.51 -0.44
CA ASP A 71 -16.31 19.50 -0.59
C ASP A 71 -16.74 20.44 -1.75
N GLU A 72 -18.00 20.36 -2.16
CA GLU A 72 -18.54 21.18 -3.26
C GLU A 72 -18.47 22.70 -3.01
N HIS A 73 -18.20 23.11 -1.78
CA HIS A 73 -18.19 24.51 -1.34
C HIS A 73 -16.79 25.06 -1.10
N THR A 74 -15.78 24.20 -1.01
CA THR A 74 -14.40 24.57 -0.73
C THR A 74 -13.74 25.11 -1.99
N PRO A 75 -13.26 26.36 -2.00
CA PRO A 75 -12.54 26.90 -3.14
C PRO A 75 -11.30 26.06 -3.45
N HIS A 76 -11.13 25.65 -4.72
CA HIS A 76 -9.94 24.89 -5.14
C HIS A 76 -8.61 25.57 -4.79
N ALA A 77 -8.59 26.90 -4.70
CA ALA A 77 -7.41 27.67 -4.33
C ALA A 77 -6.94 27.39 -2.89
N GLU A 78 -7.87 27.11 -1.97
CA GLU A 78 -7.56 26.81 -0.58
C GLU A 78 -6.84 25.46 -0.46
N LEU A 79 -7.34 24.42 -1.14
CA LEU A 79 -6.70 23.11 -1.17
C LEU A 79 -5.31 23.18 -1.83
N LEU A 80 -5.17 23.93 -2.93
CA LEU A 80 -3.87 24.13 -3.58
C LEU A 80 -2.88 24.89 -2.70
N GLY A 81 -3.36 25.90 -1.96
CA GLY A 81 -2.56 26.60 -0.96
C GLY A 81 -2.08 25.65 0.13
N ARG A 82 -3.00 24.87 0.70
CA ARG A 82 -2.67 23.85 1.70
C ARG A 82 -1.69 22.80 1.20
N ALA A 83 -1.87 22.30 -0.03
CA ALA A 83 -0.97 21.33 -0.64
C ALA A 83 0.44 21.91 -0.79
N ARG A 84 0.54 23.20 -1.15
CA ARG A 84 1.82 23.91 -1.23
C ARG A 84 2.45 24.06 0.15
N ASP A 85 1.69 24.52 1.15
CA ASP A 85 2.19 24.70 2.51
C ASP A 85 2.74 23.38 3.08
N LEU A 86 2.03 22.26 2.85
CA LEU A 86 2.51 20.92 3.20
C LEU A 86 3.80 20.53 2.47
N LEU A 87 3.96 20.89 1.20
CA LEU A 87 5.18 20.60 0.42
C LEU A 87 6.37 21.50 0.78
N GLU A 88 6.12 22.65 1.40
CA GLU A 88 7.15 23.53 1.97
C GLU A 88 7.67 23.00 3.33
N GLU A 89 6.87 22.19 4.03
CA GLU A 89 7.30 21.43 5.21
C GLU A 89 8.24 20.27 4.83
N PRO A 90 9.08 19.75 5.76
CA PRO A 90 9.99 18.64 5.49
C PRO A 90 9.28 17.27 5.47
N VAL A 91 8.20 17.16 4.71
CA VAL A 91 7.51 15.89 4.37
C VAL A 91 8.13 15.26 3.12
N ASP A 92 8.00 13.94 2.99
CA ASP A 92 8.48 13.17 1.83
C ASP A 92 7.45 13.12 0.69
N GLY A 93 6.21 13.56 0.93
CA GLY A 93 5.16 13.51 -0.08
C GLY A 93 3.74 13.76 0.41
N LEU A 94 2.81 13.63 -0.52
CA LEU A 94 1.37 13.79 -0.31
C LEU A 94 0.64 12.46 -0.54
N ARG A 95 -0.40 12.22 0.24
CA ARG A 95 -1.36 11.13 0.06
C ARG A 95 -2.73 11.70 -0.22
N LEU A 96 -3.27 11.48 -1.42
CA LEU A 96 -4.62 11.91 -1.78
C LEU A 96 -5.60 10.82 -1.37
N THR A 97 -6.56 11.15 -0.51
CA THR A 97 -7.59 10.20 -0.09
C THR A 97 -8.74 10.13 -1.07
N GLY A 98 -9.45 8.99 -1.05
CA GLY A 98 -10.56 8.75 -1.95
C GLY A 98 -10.09 8.45 -3.37
N ASP A 99 -10.99 7.97 -4.20
CA ASP A 99 -10.64 7.72 -5.59
C ASP A 99 -10.39 9.06 -6.30
N THR A 100 -9.20 9.24 -6.86
CA THR A 100 -8.89 10.46 -7.63
C THR A 100 -9.77 10.61 -8.85
N ASP A 101 -10.43 9.55 -9.30
CA ASP A 101 -11.41 9.64 -10.39
C ASP A 101 -12.65 10.46 -9.97
N ASP A 102 -12.91 10.60 -8.67
CA ASP A 102 -13.98 11.44 -8.10
C ASP A 102 -13.54 12.90 -7.84
N TRP A 103 -12.26 13.23 -7.99
CA TRP A 103 -11.76 14.58 -7.76
C TRP A 103 -12.05 15.49 -8.97
N PRO A 104 -12.28 16.79 -8.77
CA PRO A 104 -12.48 17.72 -9.88
C PRO A 104 -11.29 17.73 -10.86
N PRO A 105 -11.47 17.42 -12.16
CA PRO A 105 -10.37 17.34 -13.11
C PRO A 105 -9.50 18.61 -13.21
N PRO A 106 -10.08 19.84 -13.14
CA PRO A 106 -9.26 21.06 -13.11
C PRO A 106 -8.35 21.16 -11.89
N LEU A 107 -8.76 20.60 -10.75
CA LEU A 107 -7.96 20.56 -9.53
C LEU A 107 -6.79 19.57 -9.67
N LEU A 108 -7.06 18.36 -10.17
CA LEU A 108 -6.01 17.37 -10.45
C LEU A 108 -4.93 17.91 -11.40
N GLY A 109 -5.35 18.62 -12.45
CA GLY A 109 -4.43 19.28 -13.38
C GLY A 109 -3.50 20.29 -12.71
N ARG A 110 -4.04 21.10 -11.78
CA ARG A 110 -3.26 22.09 -11.01
C ARG A 110 -2.36 21.43 -9.96
N LEU A 111 -2.85 20.42 -9.25
CA LEU A 111 -2.04 19.64 -8.30
C LEU A 111 -0.85 18.98 -8.99
N ARG A 112 -1.05 18.38 -10.17
CA ARG A 112 0.03 17.81 -10.98
C ARG A 112 1.08 18.87 -11.35
N HIS A 113 0.65 20.08 -11.70
CA HIS A 113 1.58 21.17 -12.00
C HIS A 113 2.35 21.62 -10.75
N LEU A 114 1.68 21.72 -9.60
CA LEU A 114 2.33 22.01 -8.32
C LEU A 114 3.38 20.94 -7.99
N LEU A 115 3.02 19.66 -8.07
CA LEU A 115 3.91 18.53 -7.79
C LEU A 115 5.12 18.46 -8.72
N ALA A 116 4.99 18.93 -9.97
CA ALA A 116 6.13 19.05 -10.88
C ALA A 116 7.20 20.05 -10.38
N ALA A 117 6.82 21.04 -9.56
CA ALA A 117 7.75 21.95 -8.91
C ALA A 117 8.47 21.32 -7.68
N TYR A 118 7.97 20.18 -7.18
CA TYR A 118 8.52 19.43 -6.06
C TYR A 118 8.91 18.01 -6.49
N PRO A 119 9.93 17.84 -7.37
CA PRO A 119 10.24 16.56 -8.01
C PRO A 119 10.74 15.47 -7.05
N ARG A 120 11.05 15.82 -5.79
CA ARG A 120 11.44 14.87 -4.74
C ARG A 120 10.24 14.36 -3.93
N ALA A 121 9.09 15.03 -4.03
CA ALA A 121 7.90 14.64 -3.31
C ALA A 121 7.25 13.42 -3.97
N THR A 122 6.88 12.46 -3.14
CA THR A 122 6.10 11.29 -3.55
C THR A 122 4.62 11.62 -3.51
N VAL A 123 3.84 11.05 -4.42
CA VAL A 123 2.39 11.24 -4.44
C VAL A 123 1.74 9.88 -4.42
N ILE A 124 0.95 9.62 -3.40
CA ILE A 124 0.19 8.37 -3.26
C ILE A 124 -1.27 8.64 -3.55
N THR A 125 -1.87 7.84 -4.41
CA THR A 125 -3.30 7.97 -4.73
C THR A 125 -3.99 6.61 -4.80
N THR A 126 -5.29 6.62 -4.56
CA THR A 126 -6.22 5.62 -5.10
C THR A 126 -6.87 6.20 -6.36
N GLY A 127 -7.12 5.40 -7.39
CA GLY A 127 -7.70 5.87 -8.67
C GLY A 127 -6.75 5.93 -9.86
N THR A 128 -7.24 6.35 -11.03
CA THR A 128 -6.50 6.27 -12.31
C THR A 128 -5.73 7.54 -12.69
N ALA A 129 -5.97 8.66 -12.02
CA ALA A 129 -5.37 9.94 -12.37
C ALA A 129 -3.82 9.93 -12.29
N PRO A 130 -3.08 10.34 -13.35
CA PRO A 130 -1.63 10.26 -13.38
C PRO A 130 -0.94 11.49 -12.75
N PHE A 131 0.08 11.26 -11.90
CA PHE A 131 0.85 12.31 -11.21
C PHE A 131 2.36 12.35 -11.51
N GLY A 132 2.84 11.61 -12.52
CA GLY A 132 4.24 11.68 -12.97
C GLY A 132 5.20 10.73 -12.25
N ALA A 133 6.51 11.02 -12.28
CA ALA A 133 7.56 10.07 -11.91
C ALA A 133 7.57 9.65 -10.41
N GLY A 134 7.07 10.51 -9.52
CA GLY A 134 6.93 10.23 -8.08
C GLY A 134 5.57 9.63 -7.68
N HIS A 135 4.73 9.27 -8.65
CA HIS A 135 3.39 8.78 -8.41
C HIS A 135 3.38 7.29 -8.07
N VAL A 136 2.79 6.96 -6.93
CA VAL A 136 2.45 5.59 -6.53
C VAL A 136 0.93 5.47 -6.53
N ARG A 137 0.43 4.50 -7.30
CA ARG A 137 -0.99 4.15 -7.30
C ARG A 137 -1.22 2.94 -6.40
N LEU A 138 -2.10 3.11 -5.42
CA LEU A 138 -2.64 2.02 -4.62
C LEU A 138 -3.91 1.47 -5.27
N GLY A 139 -3.93 0.15 -5.50
CA GLY A 139 -5.09 -0.60 -5.96
C GLY A 139 -5.82 -1.28 -4.81
N PRO A 140 -6.93 -1.97 -5.12
CA PRO A 140 -7.59 -2.83 -4.14
C PRO A 140 -6.64 -3.95 -3.68
N PRO A 141 -6.81 -4.47 -2.45
CA PRO A 141 -6.07 -5.64 -2.01
C PRO A 141 -6.39 -6.84 -2.92
N PRO A 142 -5.43 -7.74 -3.16
CA PRO A 142 -5.68 -8.96 -3.92
C PRO A 142 -6.72 -9.83 -3.23
N ASP A 143 -7.58 -10.48 -4.01
CA ASP A 143 -8.44 -11.53 -3.47
C ASP A 143 -7.57 -12.74 -3.09
N PRO A 144 -7.56 -13.16 -1.82
CA PRO A 144 -6.81 -14.33 -1.40
C PRO A 144 -7.25 -15.64 -2.09
N GLY A 145 -8.40 -15.66 -2.77
CA GLY A 145 -8.93 -16.79 -3.54
C GLY A 145 -8.52 -16.84 -5.03
N THR A 146 -8.11 -15.73 -5.64
CA THR A 146 -7.80 -15.65 -7.10
C THR A 146 -6.30 -15.72 -7.34
N ASP A 147 -5.84 -16.48 -8.35
CA ASP A 147 -4.40 -16.62 -8.59
C ASP A 147 -3.78 -15.23 -8.82
N VAL A 148 -2.72 -14.91 -8.07
CA VAL A 148 -2.07 -13.59 -8.10
C VAL A 148 -1.45 -13.30 -9.49
N ASP A 149 -1.41 -14.30 -10.37
CA ASP A 149 -0.98 -14.20 -11.77
C ASP A 149 -2.15 -14.07 -12.78
N THR A 150 -3.41 -14.11 -12.34
CA THR A 150 -4.58 -14.04 -13.24
C THR A 150 -5.61 -13.07 -12.70
N GLU A 151 -5.66 -11.86 -13.26
CA GLU A 151 -6.79 -10.94 -13.10
C GLU A 151 -7.20 -10.36 -14.47
N PRO A 152 -8.48 -9.96 -14.61
CA PRO A 152 -9.30 -10.13 -15.80
C PRO A 152 -9.11 -9.00 -16.80
N GLY A 153 -8.92 -9.33 -18.08
CA GLY A 153 -8.74 -8.31 -19.09
C GLY A 153 -8.33 -8.80 -20.46
N THR A 154 -8.96 -9.86 -20.98
CA THR A 154 -9.28 -10.01 -22.41
C THR A 154 -10.10 -11.30 -22.55
N ALA A 155 -11.41 -11.15 -22.73
CA ALA A 155 -12.18 -12.18 -23.39
C ALA A 155 -11.63 -12.28 -24.82
N VAL A 156 -10.67 -13.19 -25.04
CA VAL A 156 -10.36 -13.63 -26.40
C VAL A 156 -11.47 -14.60 -26.78
N ASP A 157 -12.39 -14.09 -27.59
CA ASP A 157 -13.42 -14.86 -28.29
C ASP A 157 -12.74 -16.02 -29.03
N LEU A 158 -12.80 -17.23 -28.46
CA LEU A 158 -12.32 -18.45 -29.10
C LEU A 158 -13.32 -18.83 -30.19
N ARG A 159 -13.19 -18.22 -31.37
CA ARG A 159 -13.72 -18.81 -32.60
C ARG A 159 -12.74 -19.89 -33.09
N PRO A 160 -13.21 -21.13 -33.33
CA PRO A 160 -12.35 -22.18 -33.87
C PRO A 160 -12.21 -21.99 -35.39
N GLY A 161 -10.99 -21.82 -35.87
CA GLY A 161 -10.76 -21.76 -37.31
C GLY A 161 -9.30 -21.60 -37.71
N THR A 162 -8.71 -22.70 -38.15
CA THR A 162 -7.59 -22.83 -39.11
C THR A 162 -6.15 -22.56 -38.65
N THR A 163 -5.41 -23.66 -38.53
CA THR A 163 -3.95 -23.83 -38.67
C THR A 163 -3.39 -23.15 -39.92
N VAL A 164 -2.20 -22.53 -39.84
CA VAL A 164 -0.95 -22.88 -40.57
C VAL A 164 0.20 -21.99 -40.04
N ASP A 165 1.38 -22.61 -39.91
CA ASP A 165 2.68 -22.14 -39.42
C ASP A 165 3.14 -20.72 -39.82
N ALA A 166 3.79 -20.02 -38.87
CA ALA A 166 4.87 -19.07 -39.11
C ALA A 166 5.74 -18.87 -37.84
N PRO A 167 7.04 -18.55 -37.97
CA PRO A 167 8.10 -18.93 -37.03
C PRO A 167 8.23 -18.00 -35.82
N SER A 168 8.81 -18.56 -34.76
CA SER A 168 9.09 -17.94 -33.46
C SER A 168 9.67 -16.53 -33.57
N GLU A 169 8.87 -15.54 -33.17
CA GLU A 169 9.37 -14.19 -32.88
C GLU A 169 10.17 -14.20 -31.56
N PRO A 170 11.23 -13.38 -31.45
CA PRO A 170 12.04 -13.30 -30.24
C PRO A 170 11.16 -12.85 -29.07
N HIS A 171 11.27 -13.59 -27.98
CA HIS A 171 10.70 -13.33 -26.66
C HIS A 171 10.75 -11.83 -26.35
N ALA A 172 9.64 -11.12 -26.60
CA ALA A 172 9.48 -9.75 -26.17
C ALA A 172 9.71 -9.75 -24.65
N ALA A 173 10.68 -8.96 -24.19
CA ALA A 173 10.91 -8.73 -22.78
C ALA A 173 9.55 -8.43 -22.11
N PRO A 174 9.25 -9.03 -20.95
CA PRO A 174 7.98 -8.78 -20.28
C PRO A 174 7.82 -7.27 -20.14
N THR A 175 6.81 -6.72 -20.83
CA THR A 175 6.45 -5.32 -20.72
C THR A 175 6.25 -5.02 -19.25
N SER A 176 7.07 -4.09 -18.73
CA SER A 176 7.13 -3.76 -17.32
C SER A 176 5.73 -3.47 -16.80
N ARG A 177 5.18 -4.36 -15.97
CA ARG A 177 3.86 -4.19 -15.37
C ARG A 177 3.97 -3.04 -14.38
N PRO A 178 3.05 -2.05 -14.41
CA PRO A 178 3.06 -0.99 -13.43
C PRO A 178 2.90 -1.61 -12.05
N TYR A 179 3.84 -1.29 -11.16
CA TYR A 179 3.80 -1.61 -9.75
C TYR A 179 2.43 -1.24 -9.16
N ARG A 180 1.66 -2.21 -8.66
CA ARG A 180 0.39 -1.98 -7.96
C ARG A 180 0.55 -2.32 -6.49
N GLY A 181 0.85 -1.30 -5.71
CA GLY A 181 0.74 -1.38 -4.26
C GLY A 181 -0.73 -1.44 -3.82
N TRP A 182 -0.99 -1.81 -2.57
CA TRP A 182 -2.32 -1.77 -1.96
C TRP A 182 -2.22 -1.47 -0.45
N ALA A 183 -3.30 -0.97 0.11
CA ALA A 183 -3.44 -0.71 1.55
C ALA A 183 -4.29 -1.81 2.22
N LEU A 184 -3.91 -2.22 3.42
CA LEU A 184 -4.68 -3.19 4.20
C LEU A 184 -6.05 -2.60 4.55
N PRO A 185 -7.16 -3.30 4.24
CA PRO A 185 -8.48 -2.84 4.63
C PRO A 185 -8.64 -2.78 6.15
N ASP A 186 -9.43 -1.82 6.61
CA ASP A 186 -9.78 -1.70 8.02
C ASP A 186 -10.79 -2.78 8.44
N GLY A 187 -10.86 -3.07 9.75
CA GLY A 187 -11.85 -3.97 10.34
C GLY A 187 -11.74 -5.45 9.95
N LEU A 188 -10.64 -5.87 9.32
CA LEU A 188 -10.45 -7.27 8.95
C LEU A 188 -10.23 -8.18 10.17
N PRO A 189 -10.84 -9.38 10.21
CA PRO A 189 -10.47 -10.40 11.18
C PRO A 189 -8.98 -10.75 11.08
N TYR A 190 -8.33 -10.99 12.23
CA TYR A 190 -6.90 -11.26 12.30
C TYR A 190 -6.38 -12.31 11.29
N PRO A 191 -7.00 -13.49 11.11
CA PRO A 191 -6.51 -14.46 10.13
C PRO A 191 -6.50 -13.93 8.69
N ARG A 192 -7.48 -13.09 8.33
CA ARG A 192 -7.57 -12.49 7.00
C ARG A 192 -6.54 -11.37 6.82
N ALA A 193 -6.33 -10.54 7.85
CA ALA A 193 -5.28 -9.53 7.84
C ALA A 193 -3.88 -10.16 7.74
N ALA A 194 -3.61 -11.23 8.50
CA ALA A 194 -2.36 -11.97 8.46
C ALA A 194 -2.10 -12.60 7.07
N LEU A 195 -3.14 -13.15 6.44
CA LEU A 195 -3.04 -13.71 5.10
C LEU A 195 -2.70 -12.64 4.05
N LEU A 196 -3.38 -11.48 4.10
CA LEU A 196 -3.08 -10.37 3.21
C LEU A 196 -1.66 -9.83 3.42
N LEU A 197 -1.19 -9.71 4.67
CA LEU A 197 0.18 -9.32 4.97
C LEU A 197 1.24 -10.32 4.49
N ALA A 198 0.85 -11.57 4.16
CA ALA A 198 1.74 -12.54 3.52
C ALA A 198 1.84 -12.36 1.99
N LEU A 199 0.98 -11.54 1.37
CA LEU A 199 0.97 -11.26 -0.06
C LEU A 199 1.86 -10.05 -0.42
N PRO A 200 2.41 -9.99 -1.64
CA PRO A 200 3.23 -8.87 -2.09
C PRO A 200 2.39 -7.60 -2.22
N GLY A 201 3.04 -6.43 -2.12
CA GLY A 201 2.41 -5.15 -2.45
C GLY A 201 1.62 -4.45 -1.34
N CYS A 202 1.55 -4.99 -0.12
CA CYS A 202 1.01 -4.22 1.01
C CYS A 202 1.97 -3.08 1.36
N HIS A 203 1.51 -1.83 1.27
CA HIS A 203 2.28 -0.63 1.60
C HIS A 203 1.72 0.19 2.74
N GLU A 204 0.45 0.06 3.08
CA GLU A 204 -0.15 0.83 4.16
C GLU A 204 -0.97 -0.09 5.05
N VAL A 205 -0.91 0.14 6.36
CA VAL A 205 -1.81 -0.45 7.35
C VAL A 205 -2.53 0.64 8.14
N PRO A 206 -3.83 0.47 8.44
CA PRO A 206 -4.55 1.41 9.28
C PRO A 206 -4.06 1.29 10.73
N ALA A 207 -3.94 2.43 11.43
CA ALA A 207 -3.59 2.44 12.85
C ALA A 207 -4.54 1.56 13.70
N ALA A 208 -5.83 1.53 13.37
CA ALA A 208 -6.83 0.71 14.06
C ALA A 208 -6.48 -0.79 14.08
N ALA A 209 -5.81 -1.32 13.04
CA ALA A 209 -5.34 -2.71 13.02
C ALA A 209 -4.17 -2.97 13.99
N LEU A 210 -3.41 -1.93 14.33
CA LEU A 210 -2.26 -2.01 15.25
C LEU A 210 -2.61 -1.66 16.70
N PHE A 211 -3.74 -0.97 16.92
CA PHE A 211 -4.22 -0.49 18.22
C PHE A 211 -5.65 -0.93 18.53
N ALA A 212 -6.10 -2.06 17.98
CA ALA A 212 -7.44 -2.57 18.20
C ALA A 212 -7.74 -2.66 19.72
N PRO A 213 -8.80 -1.99 20.22
CA PRO A 213 -9.13 -1.98 21.64
C PRO A 213 -9.31 -3.40 22.18
N GLY A 214 -8.64 -3.73 23.29
CA GLY A 214 -8.76 -5.03 23.95
C GLY A 214 -7.81 -6.13 23.44
N GLN A 215 -6.92 -5.83 22.48
CA GLN A 215 -5.88 -6.75 22.01
C GLN A 215 -4.50 -6.07 22.02
N GLU A 216 -4.03 -5.67 23.19
CA GLU A 216 -2.68 -5.08 23.33
C GLU A 216 -1.66 -6.09 23.87
N PRO A 217 -0.50 -6.27 23.19
CA PRO A 217 -0.14 -5.70 21.88
C PRO A 217 -0.86 -6.41 20.71
N SER A 218 -1.17 -5.65 19.64
CA SER A 218 -1.80 -6.24 18.45
C SER A 218 -0.94 -7.35 17.87
N PRO A 219 -1.52 -8.54 17.57
CA PRO A 219 -0.78 -9.67 17.02
C PRO A 219 -0.26 -9.41 15.59
N LEU A 220 -0.69 -8.32 14.92
CA LEU A 220 -0.15 -7.93 13.62
C LEU A 220 1.23 -7.27 13.72
N ARG A 221 1.59 -6.66 14.86
CA ARG A 221 2.91 -6.00 15.05
C ARG A 221 4.09 -6.96 14.82
N PRO A 222 4.15 -8.17 15.42
CA PRO A 222 5.23 -9.11 15.12
C PRO A 222 5.20 -9.63 13.68
N LEU A 223 4.04 -9.72 13.03
CA LEU A 223 3.94 -10.12 11.62
C LEU A 223 4.52 -9.06 10.69
N LEU A 224 4.28 -7.77 10.97
CA LEU A 224 4.89 -6.67 10.23
C LEU A 224 6.40 -6.62 10.44
N ALA A 225 6.88 -6.86 11.67
CA ALA A 225 8.30 -6.95 11.96
C ALA A 225 8.94 -8.11 11.18
N ALA A 226 8.28 -9.26 11.14
CA ALA A 226 8.72 -10.40 10.33
C ALA A 226 8.72 -10.04 8.83
N ARG A 227 7.67 -9.40 8.32
CA ARG A 227 7.60 -8.94 6.92
C ARG A 227 8.78 -8.03 6.57
N ALA A 228 9.10 -7.05 7.42
CA ALA A 228 10.22 -6.15 7.19
C ALA A 228 11.59 -6.85 7.30
N GLY A 229 11.74 -7.85 8.17
CA GLY A 229 13.00 -8.57 8.37
C GLY A 229 13.28 -9.66 7.32
N GLN A 230 12.24 -10.22 6.70
CA GLN A 230 12.33 -11.41 5.86
C GLN A 230 12.29 -11.04 4.37
N LEU A 231 13.36 -11.33 3.62
CA LEU A 231 13.44 -11.01 2.18
C LEU A 231 12.38 -11.76 1.36
N ALA A 232 12.03 -12.99 1.77
CA ALA A 232 10.98 -13.77 1.12
C ALA A 232 9.61 -13.07 1.18
N LEU A 233 9.27 -12.43 2.30
CA LEU A 233 7.99 -11.74 2.45
C LEU A 233 7.94 -10.42 1.66
N ARG A 234 9.08 -9.73 1.52
CA ARG A 234 9.18 -8.47 0.75
C ARG A 234 9.21 -8.69 -0.76
N HIS A 235 10.10 -9.58 -1.22
CA HIS A 235 10.44 -9.70 -2.64
C HIS A 235 10.22 -11.11 -3.20
N GLY A 236 9.76 -12.05 -2.37
CA GLY A 236 9.62 -13.43 -2.79
C GLY A 236 8.46 -13.67 -3.71
N ARG A 237 8.62 -14.67 -4.56
CA ARG A 237 7.53 -15.22 -5.37
C ARG A 237 6.45 -15.78 -4.44
N VAL A 238 5.22 -15.83 -4.92
CA VAL A 238 4.08 -16.35 -4.17
C VAL A 238 3.71 -17.70 -4.77
N GLU A 239 3.63 -18.72 -3.93
CA GLU A 239 3.07 -20.02 -4.28
C GLU A 239 1.95 -20.35 -3.29
N ARG A 240 0.82 -20.82 -3.82
CA ARG A 240 -0.27 -21.33 -2.98
C ARG A 240 0.03 -22.75 -2.59
N VAL A 241 -0.13 -23.06 -1.30
CA VAL A 241 0.02 -24.41 -0.77
C VAL A 241 -1.36 -24.98 -0.52
N PRO A 242 -1.82 -26.00 -1.28
CA PRO A 242 -3.09 -26.64 -1.04
C PRO A 242 -3.14 -27.26 0.35
N THR A 243 -4.10 -26.84 1.17
CA THR A 243 -4.28 -27.33 2.54
C THR A 243 -5.30 -28.47 2.62
N GLY A 244 -6.17 -28.58 1.61
CA GLY A 244 -7.29 -29.53 1.55
C GLY A 244 -8.44 -29.23 2.52
N ILE A 245 -8.40 -28.10 3.25
CA ILE A 245 -9.38 -27.76 4.28
C ILE A 245 -10.00 -26.39 3.97
N ALA A 246 -11.32 -26.37 3.80
CA ALA A 246 -12.06 -25.13 3.64
C ALA A 246 -11.84 -24.21 4.84
N GLY A 247 -11.47 -22.95 4.58
CA GLY A 247 -11.14 -21.98 5.63
C GLY A 247 -9.70 -22.03 6.14
N VAL A 248 -8.83 -22.90 5.60
CA VAL A 248 -7.39 -22.87 5.86
C VAL A 248 -6.65 -22.48 4.59
N ALA A 249 -5.90 -21.38 4.63
CA ALA A 249 -5.10 -20.90 3.52
C ALA A 249 -3.61 -21.09 3.81
N GLY A 250 -2.86 -21.56 2.81
CA GLY A 250 -1.41 -21.72 2.84
C GLY A 250 -0.76 -20.91 1.72
N ILE A 251 0.20 -20.06 2.10
CA ILE A 251 1.02 -19.28 1.15
C ILE A 251 2.49 -19.54 1.46
N ARG A 252 3.23 -19.95 0.44
CA ARG A 252 4.68 -20.06 0.49
C ARG A 252 5.30 -18.86 -0.24
N ARG A 253 6.31 -18.26 0.38
CA ARG A 253 7.11 -17.18 -0.20
C ARG A 253 8.57 -17.62 -0.29
N ASP A 254 9.18 -17.44 -1.46
CA ASP A 254 10.58 -17.79 -1.70
C ASP A 254 11.34 -16.63 -2.34
N HIS A 255 12.48 -16.25 -1.74
CA HIS A 255 13.41 -15.28 -2.30
C HIS A 255 14.83 -15.58 -1.83
N ALA A 256 15.81 -15.60 -2.75
CA ALA A 256 17.24 -15.68 -2.43
C ALA A 256 17.62 -16.76 -1.38
N GLY A 257 17.05 -17.96 -1.49
CA GLY A 257 17.31 -19.07 -0.57
C GLY A 257 16.56 -19.01 0.77
N GLN A 258 15.76 -17.97 0.98
CA GLN A 258 14.88 -17.83 2.13
C GLN A 258 13.46 -18.28 1.77
N THR A 259 12.87 -19.16 2.59
CA THR A 259 11.49 -19.65 2.43
C THR A 259 10.66 -19.35 3.66
N VAL A 260 9.44 -18.84 3.46
CA VAL A 260 8.47 -18.60 4.53
C VAL A 260 7.14 -19.25 4.15
N LEU A 261 6.60 -20.07 5.04
CA LEU A 261 5.27 -20.64 4.91
C LEU A 261 4.31 -19.93 5.87
N CYS A 262 3.30 -19.28 5.31
CA CYS A 262 2.23 -18.62 6.03
C CYS A 262 0.99 -19.49 5.98
N VAL A 263 0.49 -19.92 7.14
CA VAL A 263 -0.76 -20.68 7.26
C VAL A 263 -1.73 -19.91 8.14
N THR A 264 -2.94 -19.67 7.63
CA THR A 264 -4.00 -18.97 8.36
C THR A 264 -5.26 -19.81 8.37
N SER A 265 -5.98 -19.83 9.49
CA SER A 265 -7.26 -20.52 9.64
C SER A 265 -8.36 -19.55 10.05
N THR A 266 -9.48 -19.58 9.33
CA THR A 266 -10.75 -18.95 9.73
C THR A 266 -11.72 -19.96 10.35
N VAL A 267 -11.32 -21.22 10.50
CA VAL A 267 -12.13 -22.27 11.10
C VAL A 267 -12.25 -22.02 12.60
N GLY A 268 -13.47 -22.00 13.13
CA GLY A 268 -13.75 -21.76 14.55
C GLY A 268 -13.39 -22.91 15.51
N VAL A 269 -12.82 -24.00 14.98
CA VAL A 269 -12.40 -25.19 15.73
C VAL A 269 -10.99 -25.61 15.31
N PRO A 270 -10.23 -26.31 16.18
CA PRO A 270 -8.93 -26.86 15.80
C PRO A 270 -9.03 -27.79 14.58
N VAL A 271 -8.10 -27.64 13.64
CA VAL A 271 -7.99 -28.45 12.43
C VAL A 271 -6.54 -28.87 12.19
N THR A 272 -6.35 -30.03 11.55
CA THR A 272 -5.02 -30.51 11.16
C THR A 272 -4.87 -30.41 9.65
N ALA A 273 -4.13 -29.39 9.18
CA ALA A 273 -3.79 -29.25 7.77
C ALA A 273 -2.46 -29.96 7.45
N ARG A 274 -2.35 -30.53 6.25
CA ARG A 274 -1.09 -31.02 5.68
C ARG A 274 -0.66 -30.01 4.62
N VAL A 275 0.55 -29.48 4.77
CA VAL A 275 1.15 -28.42 3.94
C VAL A 275 2.55 -28.81 3.52
#